data_AF-A0A6P0JWE0-F1
#
_entry.id   AF-A0A6P0JWE0-F1
#
_cell.length_a   1.000
_cell.length_b   1.000
_cell.length_c   1.000
_cell.angle_alpha   90.00
_cell.angle_beta   90.00
_cell.angle_gamma   90.00
#
_symmetry.space_group_name_H-M   'P 1'
#
loop_
_entity.id
_entity.type
_entity.pdbx_description
1 polymer ?
#
loop_
_entity_poly.entity_id
_entity_poly.type
_entity_poly.pdbx_seq_one_letter_code
_entity_poly.pdbx_strand_id
1 'polypeptide(L)'
;GEVIGRSGDPNVAYMSKDDASGVIEMDLIGHYNIWDAPWLDVAIYNKANEIAAGNSSLTASIESQLQGIVSAWEQDIEFLQISEIAKVTVNGQTQYAYSFSAEDTGFVDDDGSSHSGRYTISLKGTPESESVPEPSVLLGLAAFGGLFAASKRKNA
;
A
#
# COMPACT_ATOMS: atom_id res chain seq x y z
N GLY A 1 20.88 14.77 7.01
CA GLY A 1 21.26 13.36 6.86
C GLY A 1 20.52 12.87 5.64
N GLU A 2 21.25 12.52 4.59
CA GLU A 2 20.69 11.94 3.38
C GLU A 2 20.17 10.54 3.72
N VAL A 3 18.89 10.29 3.47
CA VAL A 3 18.28 9.00 3.81
C VAL A 3 18.50 8.08 2.62
N ILE A 4 19.48 7.19 2.73
CA ILE A 4 19.85 6.21 1.71
C ILE A 4 19.08 4.93 1.97
N GLY A 5 18.32 4.44 0.98
CA GLY A 5 17.52 3.20 1.09
C GLY A 5 16.06 3.45 1.49
N ARG A 6 15.30 4.12 0.63
CA ARG A 6 13.83 4.16 0.68
C ARG A 6 13.32 3.46 -0.56
N SER A 7 12.26 2.68 -0.45
CA SER A 7 11.55 2.14 -1.62
C SER A 7 10.83 3.23 -2.45
N GLY A 8 10.83 4.48 -1.97
CA GLY A 8 10.02 5.61 -2.43
C GLY A 8 9.47 6.44 -1.25
N ASP A 9 8.68 7.47 -1.53
CA ASP A 9 7.67 7.97 -0.59
C ASP A 9 6.45 7.02 -0.67
N PRO A 10 5.77 6.69 0.44
CA PRO A 10 4.58 5.84 0.41
C PRO A 10 3.45 6.54 -0.33
N ASN A 11 3.44 6.32 -1.63
CA ASN A 11 2.45 6.81 -2.54
C ASN A 11 1.31 5.79 -2.55
N VAL A 12 0.51 5.84 -1.48
CA VAL A 12 -0.85 5.32 -1.52
C VAL A 12 -1.59 6.15 -2.56
N ALA A 13 -1.64 5.66 -3.80
CA ALA A 13 -2.25 6.39 -4.91
C ALA A 13 -3.78 6.28 -4.89
N TYR A 14 -4.28 5.18 -4.34
CA TYR A 14 -5.70 4.90 -4.27
C TYR A 14 -6.03 4.14 -2.99
N MET A 15 -7.17 4.48 -2.40
CA MET A 15 -7.79 3.70 -1.35
C MET A 15 -9.31 3.82 -1.48
N SER A 16 -10.00 2.69 -1.46
CA SER A 16 -11.45 2.65 -1.44
C SER A 16 -11.94 1.56 -0.50
N LYS A 17 -13.18 1.68 -0.07
CA LYS A 17 -13.89 0.66 0.68
C LYS A 17 -15.19 0.35 -0.06
N ASP A 18 -15.46 -0.93 -0.27
CA ASP A 18 -16.77 -1.38 -0.73
C ASP A 18 -17.73 -1.43 0.46
N ASP A 19 -18.85 -0.72 0.38
CA ASP A 19 -19.77 -0.60 1.51
C ASP A 19 -20.49 -1.91 1.84
N ALA A 20 -20.74 -2.75 0.83
CA ALA A 20 -21.49 -3.99 0.95
C ALA A 20 -20.67 -5.14 1.56
N SER A 21 -19.40 -5.26 1.17
CA SER A 21 -18.48 -6.32 1.64
C SER A 21 -17.54 -5.82 2.73
N GLY A 22 -17.32 -4.51 2.83
CA GLY A 22 -16.32 -3.90 3.68
C GLY A 22 -14.89 -4.06 3.19
N VAL A 23 -14.65 -4.67 2.02
CA VAL A 23 -13.31 -4.85 1.46
C VAL A 23 -12.69 -3.50 1.20
N ILE A 24 -11.44 -3.34 1.62
CA ILE A 24 -10.65 -2.15 1.35
C ILE A 24 -9.63 -2.50 0.29
N GLU A 25 -9.68 -1.78 -0.82
CA GLU A 25 -8.69 -1.86 -1.88
C GLU A 25 -7.74 -0.67 -1.77
N MET A 26 -6.45 -0.94 -1.87
CA MET A 26 -5.40 0.06 -1.78
C MET A 26 -4.36 -0.19 -2.87
N ASP A 27 -3.97 0.87 -3.57
CA ASP A 27 -2.84 0.82 -4.49
C ASP A 27 -1.62 1.49 -3.87
N LEU A 28 -0.52 0.74 -3.83
CA LEU A 28 0.81 1.27 -3.55
C LEU A 28 1.55 1.44 -4.87
N ILE A 29 2.15 2.60 -5.07
CA ILE A 29 2.94 2.90 -6.26
C ILE A 29 4.43 2.90 -5.92
N GLY A 30 5.22 2.23 -6.75
CA GLY A 30 6.67 2.14 -6.59
C GLY A 30 7.34 1.71 -7.89
N HIS A 31 8.44 0.98 -7.77
CA HIS A 31 9.16 0.44 -8.92
C HIS A 31 8.55 -0.89 -9.39
N TYR A 32 8.40 -1.07 -10.71
CA TYR A 32 8.00 -2.34 -11.32
C TYR A 32 9.11 -3.39 -11.23
N ASN A 33 10.36 -2.96 -11.38
CA ASN A 33 11.55 -3.76 -11.08
C ASN A 33 12.45 -2.95 -10.15
N ILE A 34 12.80 -3.50 -8.98
CA ILE A 34 13.60 -2.77 -7.99
C ILE A 34 15.02 -2.48 -8.49
N TRP A 35 15.52 -3.27 -9.44
CA TRP A 35 16.84 -3.05 -10.05
C TRP A 35 16.90 -1.76 -10.86
N ASP A 36 15.77 -1.25 -11.34
CA ASP A 36 15.71 0.02 -12.07
C ASP A 36 15.78 1.24 -11.13
N ALA A 37 15.75 1.01 -9.81
CA ALA A 37 15.69 2.08 -8.82
C ALA A 37 17.06 2.78 -8.63
N PRO A 38 17.18 4.09 -8.86
CA PRO A 38 18.47 4.80 -8.90
C PRO A 38 19.18 4.84 -7.55
N TRP A 39 18.45 4.64 -6.45
CA TRP A 39 19.00 4.64 -5.10
C TRP A 39 19.65 3.31 -4.71
N LEU A 40 19.37 2.21 -5.42
CA LEU A 40 19.90 0.88 -5.06
C LEU A 40 21.42 0.84 -5.27
N ASP A 41 21.87 1.31 -6.43
CA ASP A 41 23.28 1.47 -6.76
C ASP A 41 23.99 2.41 -5.77
N VAL A 42 23.35 3.54 -5.46
CA VAL A 42 23.89 4.54 -4.54
C VAL A 42 24.06 3.96 -3.13
N ALA A 43 23.10 3.17 -2.64
CA ALA A 43 23.16 2.57 -1.30
C ALA A 43 24.30 1.56 -1.17
N ILE A 44 24.48 0.70 -2.18
CA ILE A 44 25.56 -0.28 -2.25
C ILE A 44 26.92 0.44 -2.32
N TYR A 45 27.03 1.42 -3.22
CA TYR A 45 28.27 2.16 -3.46
C TYR A 45 28.69 3.00 -2.25
N ASN A 46 27.75 3.70 -1.60
CA ASN A 46 28.04 4.49 -0.42
C ASN A 46 28.47 3.62 0.77
N LYS A 47 27.84 2.46 0.96
CA LYS A 47 28.25 1.53 2.02
C LYS A 47 29.66 0.95 1.76
N ALA A 48 29.99 0.64 0.51
CA ALA A 48 31.34 0.21 0.13
C ALA A 48 32.38 1.29 0.46
N ASN A 49 32.08 2.55 0.15
CA ASN A 49 32.95 3.70 0.44
C ASN A 49 33.12 3.98 1.94
N GLU A 50 32.07 3.82 2.75
CA GLU A 50 32.17 3.95 4.21
C GLU A 50 33.11 2.90 4.83
N ILE A 51 33.02 1.64 4.38
CA ILE A 51 33.91 0.55 4.82
C ILE A 51 35.36 0.84 4.39
N ALA A 52 35.52 1.35 3.18
CA ALA A 52 36.79 1.66 2.54
C ALA A 52 37.52 2.89 3.12
N ALA A 53 36.81 3.87 3.67
CA ALA A 53 37.40 5.08 4.25
C ALA A 53 38.36 4.80 5.43
N GLY A 54 38.33 3.58 5.99
CA GLY A 54 39.31 3.12 6.98
C GLY A 54 40.61 2.55 6.40
N ASN A 55 40.70 2.26 5.08
CA ASN A 55 41.86 1.60 4.46
C ASN A 55 41.86 1.66 2.91
N SER A 56 42.48 2.69 2.32
CA SER A 56 42.43 3.04 0.89
C SER A 56 42.83 1.95 -0.14
N SER A 57 43.62 0.95 0.24
CA SER A 57 43.97 -0.17 -0.65
C SER A 57 42.93 -1.30 -0.68
N LEU A 58 42.01 -1.34 0.30
CA LEU A 58 40.89 -2.27 0.33
C LEU A 58 39.70 -1.78 -0.52
N THR A 59 39.62 -0.47 -0.80
CA THR A 59 38.51 0.19 -1.51
C THR A 59 38.24 -0.41 -2.87
N ALA A 60 39.23 -0.39 -3.77
CA ALA A 60 39.02 -0.84 -5.14
C ALA A 60 38.70 -2.36 -5.22
N SER A 61 39.29 -3.17 -4.33
CA SER A 61 39.00 -4.61 -4.28
C SER A 61 37.61 -4.91 -3.72
N ILE A 62 37.16 -4.17 -2.71
CA ILE A 62 35.84 -4.36 -2.10
C ILE A 62 34.75 -3.85 -3.05
N GLU A 63 34.94 -2.68 -3.66
CA GLU A 63 34.01 -2.15 -4.68
C GLU A 63 33.84 -3.13 -5.84
N SER A 64 34.95 -3.65 -6.39
CA SER A 64 34.90 -4.63 -7.48
C SER A 64 34.22 -5.95 -7.08
N GLN A 65 34.46 -6.44 -5.85
CA GLN A 65 33.79 -7.65 -5.35
C GLN A 65 32.29 -7.43 -5.10
N LEU A 66 31.90 -6.29 -4.54
CA LEU A 66 30.49 -5.96 -4.29
C LEU A 66 29.73 -5.75 -5.60
N GLN A 67 30.31 -5.04 -6.57
CA GLN A 67 29.74 -4.92 -7.92
C GLN A 67 29.59 -6.31 -8.57
N GLY A 68 30.60 -7.17 -8.46
CA GLY A 68 30.50 -8.54 -8.97
C GLY A 68 29.39 -9.37 -8.31
N ILE A 69 29.16 -9.22 -7.01
CA ILE A 69 28.07 -9.89 -6.28
C ILE A 69 26.71 -9.33 -6.73
N VAL A 70 26.57 -8.02 -6.83
CA VAL A 70 25.31 -7.35 -7.21
C VAL A 70 24.94 -7.70 -8.64
N SER A 71 25.89 -7.63 -9.58
CA SER A 71 25.68 -8.07 -10.96
C SER A 71 25.35 -9.56 -11.07
N ALA A 72 25.89 -10.41 -10.18
CA ALA A 72 25.50 -11.82 -10.13
C ALA A 72 24.06 -11.99 -9.63
N TRP A 73 23.63 -11.21 -8.63
CA TRP A 73 22.25 -11.23 -8.13
C TRP A 73 21.26 -10.68 -9.15
N GLU A 74 21.60 -9.62 -9.87
CA GLU A 74 20.79 -9.10 -10.98
C GLU A 74 20.62 -10.14 -12.09
N GLN A 75 21.66 -10.95 -12.37
CA GLN A 75 21.56 -12.03 -13.36
C GLN A 75 20.70 -13.20 -12.85
N ASP A 76 20.85 -13.58 -11.58
CA ASP A 76 20.09 -14.69 -10.98
C ASP A 76 18.64 -14.30 -10.68
N ILE A 77 18.37 -13.01 -10.45
CA ILE A 77 17.07 -12.42 -10.12
C ILE A 77 16.83 -11.25 -11.08
N GLU A 78 16.64 -11.54 -12.37
CA GLU A 78 16.42 -10.51 -13.42
C GLU A 78 15.26 -9.56 -13.11
N PHE A 79 14.28 -10.05 -12.35
CA PHE A 79 13.06 -9.32 -12.06
C PHE A 79 12.65 -9.46 -10.60
N LEU A 80 12.70 -8.35 -9.85
CA LEU A 80 12.35 -8.31 -8.43
C LEU A 80 11.29 -7.23 -8.17
N GLN A 81 10.07 -7.71 -7.93
CA GLN A 81 8.91 -6.91 -7.56
C GLN A 81 8.72 -6.86 -6.04
N ILE A 82 8.83 -5.67 -5.48
CA ILE A 82 8.57 -5.39 -4.07
C ILE A 82 7.83 -4.05 -3.97
N SER A 83 6.65 -4.07 -3.37
CA SER A 83 6.00 -2.84 -2.96
C SER A 83 6.68 -2.25 -1.73
N GLU A 84 6.43 -0.97 -1.49
CA GLU A 84 6.62 -0.41 -0.14
C GLU A 84 5.76 -1.14 0.90
N ILE A 85 6.09 -0.97 2.19
CA ILE A 85 5.25 -1.46 3.30
C ILE A 85 4.46 -0.28 3.86
N ALA A 86 3.14 -0.32 3.72
CA ALA A 86 2.24 0.67 4.30
C ALA A 86 1.62 0.14 5.60
N LYS A 87 1.71 0.91 6.70
CA LYS A 87 0.96 0.64 7.93
C LYS A 87 -0.45 1.21 7.79
N VAL A 88 -1.46 0.34 7.80
CA VAL A 88 -2.87 0.71 7.61
C VAL A 88 -3.64 0.44 8.90
N THR A 89 -4.46 1.40 9.32
CA THR A 89 -5.39 1.21 10.45
C THR A 89 -6.82 1.35 9.98
N VAL A 90 -7.61 0.28 10.11
CA VAL A 90 -9.01 0.21 9.72
C VAL A 90 -9.82 -0.20 10.94
N ASN A 91 -10.86 0.58 11.29
CA ASN A 91 -11.73 0.28 12.43
C ASN A 91 -10.97 0.01 13.75
N GLY A 92 -9.87 0.74 13.96
CA GLY A 92 -9.00 0.58 15.14
C GLY A 92 -8.07 -0.64 15.12
N GLN A 93 -8.09 -1.46 14.07
CA GLN A 93 -7.14 -2.56 13.88
C GLN A 93 -6.02 -2.14 12.92
N THR A 94 -4.78 -2.33 13.36
CA THR A 94 -3.59 -2.04 12.57
C THR A 94 -3.10 -3.29 11.86
N GLN A 95 -2.74 -3.14 10.58
CA GLN A 95 -2.11 -4.14 9.75
C GLN A 95 -1.09 -3.50 8.81
N TYR A 96 -0.30 -4.33 8.12
CA TYR A 96 0.66 -3.87 7.11
C TYR A 96 0.22 -4.37 5.74
N ALA A 97 0.16 -3.46 4.76
CA ALA A 97 -0.11 -3.76 3.37
C ALA A 97 1.22 -3.79 2.60
N TYR A 98 1.41 -4.87 1.85
CA TYR A 98 2.54 -5.07 0.95
C TYR A 98 2.16 -6.12 -0.11
N SER A 99 2.86 -6.12 -1.24
CA SER A 99 2.74 -7.12 -2.31
C SER A 99 4.09 -7.32 -3.01
N PHE A 100 4.23 -8.49 -3.64
CA PHE A 100 5.36 -8.85 -4.50
C PHE A 100 4.94 -9.04 -5.95
N SER A 101 3.74 -8.56 -6.30
CA SER A 101 3.18 -8.63 -7.64
C SER A 101 2.63 -7.27 -8.00
N ALA A 102 3.19 -6.68 -9.05
CA ALA A 102 2.80 -5.38 -9.57
C ALA A 102 2.29 -5.49 -11.01
N GLU A 103 1.38 -4.59 -11.36
CA GLU A 103 1.05 -4.24 -12.73
C GLU A 103 2.04 -3.17 -13.22
N ASP A 104 2.59 -3.36 -14.43
CA ASP A 104 3.36 -2.32 -15.10
C ASP A 104 2.41 -1.19 -15.51
N THR A 105 2.65 0.00 -15.00
CA THR A 105 1.80 1.16 -15.26
C THR A 105 2.13 1.80 -16.61
N GLY A 106 3.32 1.58 -17.15
CA GLY A 106 3.87 2.30 -18.30
C GLY A 106 4.19 3.77 -18.02
N PHE A 107 4.09 4.22 -16.76
CA PHE A 107 4.40 5.58 -16.33
C PHE A 107 5.71 5.59 -15.54
N VAL A 108 6.56 6.57 -15.85
CA VAL A 108 7.78 6.84 -15.10
C VAL A 108 7.82 8.32 -14.74
N ASP A 109 8.35 8.63 -13.56
CA ASP A 109 8.57 10.00 -13.11
C ASP A 109 9.88 10.58 -13.73
N ASP A 110 10.25 11.80 -13.34
CA ASP A 110 11.45 12.51 -13.81
C ASP A 110 12.76 11.75 -13.53
N ASP A 111 12.76 10.81 -12.59
CA ASP A 111 13.90 9.92 -12.29
C ASP A 111 14.00 8.69 -13.20
N GLY A 112 13.05 8.55 -14.13
CA GLY A 112 13.03 7.51 -15.16
C GLY A 112 12.64 6.11 -14.71
N SER A 113 12.30 5.89 -13.43
CA SER A 113 12.02 4.53 -12.92
C SER A 113 10.95 4.46 -11.82
N SER A 114 10.72 5.53 -11.08
CA SER A 114 9.69 5.59 -10.05
C SER A 114 8.30 5.60 -10.68
N HIS A 115 7.32 5.09 -9.93
CA HIS A 115 5.90 4.97 -10.32
C HIS A 115 5.58 3.97 -11.45
N SER A 116 6.55 3.17 -11.85
CA SER A 116 6.39 2.13 -12.89
C SER A 116 5.57 0.93 -12.44
N GLY A 117 5.50 0.64 -11.13
CA GLY A 117 4.78 -0.52 -10.59
C GLY A 117 3.57 -0.11 -9.74
N ARG A 118 2.39 -0.67 -10.04
CA ARG A 118 1.19 -0.57 -9.20
C ARG A 118 0.93 -1.88 -8.48
N TYR A 119 0.87 -1.82 -7.16
CA TYR A 119 0.62 -2.96 -6.28
C TYR A 119 -0.75 -2.80 -5.64
N THR A 120 -1.73 -3.59 -6.10
CA THR A 120 -3.08 -3.58 -5.53
C THR A 120 -3.18 -4.58 -4.38
N ILE A 121 -3.62 -4.08 -3.22
CA ILE A 121 -3.78 -4.86 -2.00
C ILE A 121 -5.23 -4.81 -1.55
N SER A 122 -5.82 -5.99 -1.31
CA SER A 122 -7.14 -6.11 -0.69
C SER A 122 -7.03 -6.47 0.78
N LEU A 123 -7.56 -5.60 1.64
CA LEU A 123 -7.65 -5.81 3.07
C LEU A 123 -9.09 -6.13 3.47
N LYS A 124 -9.28 -7.07 4.39
CA LYS A 124 -10.59 -7.33 4.96
C LYS A 124 -10.97 -6.17 5.89
N GLY A 125 -12.02 -5.43 5.54
CA GLY A 125 -12.69 -4.54 6.47
C GLY A 125 -14.03 -5.10 6.94
N THR A 126 -14.86 -4.24 7.53
CA THR A 126 -16.22 -4.57 7.92
C THR A 126 -17.20 -3.79 7.05
N PRO A 127 -18.29 -4.42 6.55
CA PRO A 127 -19.30 -3.73 5.78
C PRO A 127 -19.90 -2.57 6.58
N GLU A 128 -20.40 -1.56 5.87
CA GLU A 128 -21.15 -0.50 6.53
C GLU A 128 -22.45 -1.10 7.09
N SER A 129 -22.78 -0.74 8.34
CA SER A 129 -24.07 -1.11 8.89
C SER A 129 -25.13 -0.34 8.12
N GLU A 130 -26.07 -1.03 7.47
CA GLU A 130 -27.23 -0.36 6.91
C GLU A 130 -27.92 0.46 8.00
N SER A 131 -28.42 1.65 7.63
CA SER A 131 -29.17 2.51 8.53
C SER A 131 -30.48 1.81 8.89
N VAL A 132 -30.49 1.07 10.00
CA VAL A 132 -31.72 0.51 10.55
C VAL A 132 -32.57 1.68 11.05
N PRO A 133 -33.84 1.81 10.62
CA PRO A 133 -34.71 2.89 11.10
C PRO A 133 -34.70 2.93 12.63
N GLU A 134 -34.50 4.13 13.19
CA GLU A 134 -34.43 4.27 14.65
C GLU A 134 -35.67 3.67 15.30
N PRO A 135 -35.53 3.01 16.47
CA PRO A 135 -36.66 2.41 17.17
C PRO A 135 -37.82 3.39 17.38
N SER A 136 -37.53 4.67 17.57
CA SER A 136 -38.49 5.78 17.69
C SER A 136 -39.34 5.99 16.44
N VAL A 137 -38.75 5.88 15.24
CA VAL A 137 -39.44 6.00 13.95
C VAL A 137 -40.41 4.84 13.76
N LEU A 138 -39.96 3.62 14.07
CA LEU A 138 -40.81 2.42 14.04
C LEU A 138 -41.93 2.50 15.08
N LEU A 139 -41.63 2.93 16.30
CA LEU A 139 -42.61 3.10 17.37
C LEU A 139 -43.64 4.17 17.01
N GLY A 140 -43.19 5.28 16.43
CA GLY A 140 -44.04 6.35 15.94
C GLY A 140 -45.00 5.85 14.85
N LEU A 141 -44.49 5.13 13.84
CA LEU A 141 -45.31 4.51 12.79
C LEU A 141 -46.33 3.51 13.36
N ALA A 142 -45.93 2.68 14.32
CA ALA A 142 -46.83 1.73 14.97
C ALA A 142 -47.94 2.44 15.76
N ALA A 143 -47.60 3.49 16.50
CA ALA A 143 -48.56 4.30 17.25
C ALA A 143 -49.56 5.00 16.32
N PHE A 144 -49.08 5.60 15.23
CA PHE A 144 -49.94 6.23 14.21
C PHE A 144 -50.85 5.20 13.51
N GLY A 145 -50.31 4.04 13.13
CA GLY A 145 -51.10 2.95 12.55
C GLY A 145 -52.19 2.43 13.49
N GLY A 146 -51.87 2.28 14.78
CA GLY A 146 -52.82 1.88 15.81
C GLY A 146 -53.97 2.89 16.00
N LEU A 147 -53.65 4.18 16.05
CA LEU A 147 -54.66 5.25 16.14
C LEU A 147 -55.57 5.27 14.90
N PHE A 148 -55.01 5.11 13.70
CA PHE A 148 -55.77 5.10 12.46
C PHE A 148 -56.72 3.89 12.39
N ALA A 149 -56.23 2.69 12.74
CA ALA A 149 -57.04 1.48 12.77
C ALA A 149 -58.17 1.55 13.83
N ALA A 150 -57.89 2.12 15.01
CA ALA A 150 -58.89 2.33 16.05
C ALA A 150 -59.97 3.35 15.65
N SER A 151 -59.57 4.44 14.98
CA SER A 151 -60.49 5.46 14.44
C SER A 151 -61.45 4.88 13.41
N LYS A 152 -60.98 3.98 12.54
CA LYS A 152 -61.82 3.30 11.53
C LYS A 152 -62.87 2.38 12.13
N ARG A 153 -62.62 1.79 13.32
CA ARG A 153 -63.61 0.96 14.04
C ARG A 153 -64.69 1.78 14.77
N LYS A 154 -64.46 3.07 15.02
CA LYS A 154 -65.41 3.93 15.72
C LYS A 154 -66.42 4.59 14.77
N ASN A 155 -66.11 4.59 13.47
CA ASN A 155 -66.94 5.15 12.40
C ASN A 155 -67.62 4.07 11.54
N ALA A 156 -67.56 2.80 11.96
CA ALA A 156 -68.33 1.67 11.42
C ALA A 156 -69.33 1.19 12.48
#